data_AF-A0A150W0W9-F1
#
_entry.id   AF-A0A150W0W9-F1
#
_cell.length_a   1.000
_cell.length_b   1.000
_cell.length_c   1.000
_cell.angle_alpha   90.00
_cell.angle_beta   90.00
_cell.angle_gamma   90.00
#
_symmetry.space_group_name_H-M   'P 1'
#
loop_
_entity.id
_entity.type
_entity.pdbx_description
1 polymer ?
#
loop_
_entity_poly.entity_id
_entity_poly.type
_entity_poly.pdbx_seq_one_letter_code
_entity_poly.pdbx_strand_id
1 'polypeptide(L)'
;MAIEFGEPRRLGVPSSDARLRFEVETQEIGGGPGRRLLVVDGDPAFELSFWCGTCPLLFRRLVTAQEKLSLESVRELLTGALTDPDEGGALETFGALLPEGEYLPMLLCVEPRFVVPGKDGDYFSGEQVDTWGVDQFWGLPEYPHTPYYRTFETEVDASAHLYEFVVPMVPPTWNERERVEEYAELMGRGGVPTAVAVSTLDVCEPAVGFGHDHYRHWGLTHFLLDGHHKLEAAAAAGRPVRLLSLLALGEGLALPEDCARLPTLRARARSARATMTA
;
A
#
# COMPACT_ATOMS: atom_id res chain seq x y z
N MET A 1 -11.57 9.16 0.17
CA MET A 1 -12.49 9.36 1.32
C MET A 1 -12.67 8.02 2.01
N ALA A 2 -12.54 7.97 3.33
CA ALA A 2 -12.91 6.77 4.07
C ALA A 2 -14.43 6.54 4.01
N ILE A 3 -14.84 5.32 3.72
CA ILE A 3 -16.26 4.94 3.77
C ILE A 3 -16.54 4.36 5.15
N GLU A 4 -15.73 3.39 5.53
CA GLU A 4 -15.88 2.69 6.80
C GLU A 4 -14.53 2.15 7.29
N PHE A 5 -14.34 2.19 8.60
CA PHE A 5 -13.30 1.46 9.31
C PHE A 5 -14.03 0.49 10.23
N GLY A 6 -13.76 -0.81 10.06
CA GLY A 6 -14.26 -1.82 10.99
C GLY A 6 -13.51 -1.77 12.33
N GLU A 7 -13.89 -2.64 13.25
CA GLU A 7 -13.08 -2.92 14.45
C GLU A 7 -11.89 -3.84 14.09
N PRO A 8 -10.76 -3.78 14.82
CA PRO A 8 -9.69 -4.76 14.71
C PRO A 8 -10.21 -6.19 14.88
N ARG A 9 -9.76 -7.11 14.03
CA ARG A 9 -10.17 -8.52 14.05
C ARG A 9 -8.96 -9.43 13.96
N ARG A 10 -9.08 -10.56 14.64
CA ARG A 10 -8.17 -11.68 14.44
C ARG A 10 -8.59 -12.45 13.19
N LEU A 11 -7.77 -12.40 12.15
CA LEU A 11 -7.96 -13.11 10.89
C LEU A 11 -6.74 -13.94 10.57
N GLY A 12 -6.83 -14.79 9.55
CA GLY A 12 -5.71 -15.56 9.04
C GLY A 12 -5.74 -17.03 9.40
N VAL A 13 -4.75 -17.73 8.88
CA VAL A 13 -4.50 -19.16 9.08
C VAL A 13 -3.11 -19.34 9.72
N PRO A 14 -2.76 -20.53 10.24
CA PRO A 14 -1.39 -20.79 10.70
C PRO A 14 -0.37 -20.35 9.65
N SER A 15 0.75 -19.77 10.07
CA SER A 15 1.74 -19.17 9.17
C SER A 15 2.25 -20.13 8.09
N SER A 16 2.36 -21.43 8.39
CA SER A 16 2.71 -22.48 7.42
C SER A 16 1.73 -22.61 6.25
N ASP A 17 0.47 -22.24 6.47
CA ASP A 17 -0.64 -22.42 5.54
C ASP A 17 -0.99 -21.10 4.84
N ALA A 18 -0.51 -19.97 5.36
CA ALA A 18 -0.70 -18.65 4.78
C ALA A 18 0.06 -18.53 3.46
N ARG A 19 -0.62 -18.00 2.44
CA ARG A 19 -0.02 -17.73 1.12
C ARG A 19 0.80 -16.46 1.13
N LEU A 20 0.37 -15.43 1.82
CA LEU A 20 1.07 -14.16 1.91
C LEU A 20 1.52 -13.93 3.35
N ARG A 21 2.79 -13.59 3.58
CA ARG A 21 3.35 -13.33 4.92
C ARG A 21 4.24 -12.09 4.95
N PHE A 22 4.29 -11.44 6.11
CA PHE A 22 5.32 -10.48 6.42
C PHE A 22 6.42 -11.19 7.21
N GLU A 23 7.68 -11.05 6.80
CA GLU A 23 8.80 -11.76 7.39
C GLU A 23 9.97 -10.80 7.63
N VAL A 24 10.78 -11.09 8.65
CA VAL A 24 12.07 -10.44 8.87
C VAL A 24 13.16 -11.47 8.60
N GLU A 25 13.96 -11.22 7.57
CA GLU A 25 15.13 -12.04 7.28
C GLU A 25 16.13 -11.89 8.44
N THR A 26 16.49 -13.00 9.10
CA THR A 26 17.56 -13.00 10.08
C THR A 26 18.90 -13.11 9.36
N GLN A 27 19.82 -12.17 9.61
CA GLN A 27 21.20 -12.34 9.18
C GLN A 27 21.86 -13.46 10.00
N GLU A 28 22.58 -14.38 9.34
CA GLU A 28 23.36 -15.39 10.06
C GLU A 28 24.50 -14.74 10.88
N ILE A 29 24.58 -15.18 12.14
CA ILE A 29 25.63 -14.98 13.16
C ILE A 29 26.21 -13.55 13.25
N GLY A 30 25.69 -12.78 14.21
CA GLY A 30 26.27 -11.50 14.66
C GLY A 30 25.79 -10.27 13.89
N GLY A 31 25.02 -10.44 12.83
CA GLY A 31 24.32 -9.37 12.13
C GLY A 31 23.04 -8.96 12.86
N GLY A 32 22.71 -7.66 12.85
CA GLY A 32 21.44 -7.14 13.34
C GLY A 32 20.24 -7.66 12.54
N PRO A 33 19.03 -7.12 12.75
CA PRO A 33 17.85 -7.54 11.99
C PRO A 33 18.06 -7.25 10.50
N GLY A 34 17.75 -8.23 9.65
CA GLY A 34 17.87 -8.12 8.19
C GLY A 34 16.66 -7.44 7.56
N ARG A 35 16.35 -7.82 6.32
CA ARG A 35 15.31 -7.16 5.52
C ARG A 35 13.91 -7.50 6.03
N ARG A 36 13.01 -6.50 6.05
CA ARG A 36 11.56 -6.74 6.14
C ARG A 36 11.05 -7.11 4.75
N LEU A 37 10.31 -8.21 4.65
CA LEU A 37 9.87 -8.79 3.39
C LEU A 37 8.36 -9.00 3.41
N LEU A 38 7.73 -8.79 2.25
CA LEU A 38 6.43 -9.38 1.93
C LEU A 38 6.70 -10.63 1.08
N VAL A 39 6.29 -11.79 1.55
CA VAL A 39 6.53 -13.11 0.95
C VAL A 39 5.22 -13.67 0.41
N VAL A 40 5.23 -14.28 -0.77
CA VAL A 40 4.08 -14.96 -1.38
C VAL A 40 4.47 -16.37 -1.76
N ASP A 41 3.74 -17.36 -1.27
CA ASP A 41 3.95 -18.79 -1.49
C ASP A 41 5.40 -19.25 -1.19
N GLY A 42 6.06 -18.57 -0.24
CA GLY A 42 7.45 -18.82 0.15
C GLY A 42 8.50 -17.98 -0.60
N ASP A 43 8.11 -17.28 -1.65
CA ASP A 43 9.01 -16.43 -2.43
C ASP A 43 8.90 -14.94 -2.02
N PRO A 44 10.02 -14.25 -1.74
CA PRO A 44 10.00 -12.82 -1.47
C PRO A 44 9.40 -12.03 -2.63
N ALA A 45 8.33 -11.27 -2.39
CA ALA A 45 7.68 -10.43 -3.39
C ALA A 45 8.16 -8.98 -3.29
N PHE A 46 8.30 -8.46 -2.08
CA PHE A 46 8.78 -7.11 -1.84
C PHE A 46 9.74 -7.06 -0.66
N GLU A 47 10.67 -6.13 -0.73
CA GLU A 47 11.38 -5.60 0.42
C GLU A 47 10.69 -4.32 0.92
N LEU A 48 10.55 -4.20 2.22
CA LEU A 48 9.80 -3.15 2.90
C LEU A 48 10.75 -2.21 3.67
N SER A 49 10.21 -1.10 4.20
CA SER A 49 10.96 -0.13 5.01
C SER A 49 11.79 -0.82 6.10
N PHE A 50 12.98 -0.30 6.39
CA PHE A 50 13.86 -0.94 7.37
C PHE A 50 13.31 -0.83 8.79
N TRP A 51 13.55 -1.83 9.63
CA TRP A 51 12.96 -1.97 10.97
C TRP A 51 13.26 -0.82 11.94
N CYS A 52 14.30 -0.03 11.68
CA CYS A 52 14.71 1.06 12.57
C CYS A 52 13.77 2.27 12.52
N GLY A 53 12.91 2.40 11.49
CA GLY A 53 12.08 3.58 11.27
C GLY A 53 12.84 4.86 10.90
N THR A 54 14.18 4.82 10.87
CA THR A 54 15.00 5.99 10.51
C THR A 54 15.45 6.03 9.06
N CYS A 55 15.42 4.88 8.39
CA CYS A 55 15.54 4.80 6.95
C CYS A 55 14.25 5.28 6.27
N PRO A 56 14.33 5.74 5.02
CA PRO A 56 13.15 6.16 4.26
C PRO A 56 12.12 5.02 4.11
N LEU A 57 10.86 5.42 3.84
CA LEU A 57 9.82 4.48 3.41
C LEU A 57 10.28 3.71 2.16
N LEU A 58 10.05 2.39 2.17
CA LEU A 58 10.43 1.51 1.05
C LEU A 58 9.34 0.48 0.77
N PHE A 59 9.04 0.30 -0.50
CA PHE A 59 8.47 -0.92 -1.06
C PHE A 59 9.22 -1.22 -2.36
N ARG A 60 10.13 -2.19 -2.34
CA ARG A 60 10.93 -2.55 -3.51
C ARG A 60 10.51 -3.91 -4.03
N ARG A 61 10.05 -3.96 -5.27
CA ARG A 61 9.67 -5.22 -5.92
C ARG A 61 10.91 -6.12 -6.10
N LEU A 62 10.75 -7.39 -5.71
CA LEU A 62 11.71 -8.46 -5.97
C LEU A 62 11.23 -9.30 -7.16
N VAL A 63 12.15 -9.95 -7.87
CA VAL A 63 11.88 -10.63 -9.16
C VAL A 63 11.15 -11.98 -8.96
N THR A 64 11.13 -12.49 -7.73
CA THR A 64 10.85 -13.89 -7.40
C THR A 64 9.37 -14.24 -7.38
N ALA A 65 8.50 -13.48 -6.71
CA ALA A 65 7.06 -13.75 -6.76
C ALA A 65 6.43 -13.18 -8.04
N GLN A 66 5.53 -13.91 -8.69
CA GLN A 66 4.84 -13.47 -9.93
C GLN A 66 3.34 -13.76 -9.96
N GLU A 67 2.79 -14.32 -8.89
CA GLU A 67 1.40 -14.79 -8.85
C GLU A 67 0.39 -13.68 -8.50
N LYS A 68 -0.81 -13.78 -9.09
CA LYS A 68 -1.98 -13.02 -8.67
C LYS A 68 -2.68 -13.76 -7.51
N LEU A 69 -3.31 -13.00 -6.61
CA LEU A 69 -4.09 -13.55 -5.48
C LEU A 69 -5.61 -13.34 -5.67
N SER A 70 -6.04 -13.15 -6.92
CA SER A 70 -7.46 -13.04 -7.29
C SER A 70 -8.19 -14.35 -7.01
N LEU A 71 -9.39 -14.24 -6.44
CA LEU A 71 -10.23 -15.37 -6.05
C LEU A 71 -11.55 -15.33 -6.84
N GLU A 72 -11.79 -16.34 -7.68
CA GLU A 72 -12.98 -16.37 -8.55
C GLU A 72 -14.29 -16.41 -7.76
N SER A 73 -14.30 -16.98 -6.56
CA SER A 73 -15.50 -17.11 -5.71
C SER A 73 -16.13 -15.77 -5.33
N VAL A 74 -15.36 -14.69 -5.28
CA VAL A 74 -15.81 -13.34 -4.90
C VAL A 74 -15.77 -12.34 -6.06
N ARG A 75 -15.50 -12.81 -7.29
CA ARG A 75 -15.32 -11.94 -8.46
C ARG A 75 -16.58 -11.13 -8.81
N GLU A 76 -17.74 -11.77 -8.78
CA GLU A 76 -19.03 -11.10 -9.08
C GLU A 76 -19.33 -10.02 -8.04
N LEU A 77 -19.17 -10.35 -6.75
CA LEU A 77 -19.29 -9.42 -5.64
C LEU A 77 -18.40 -8.18 -5.84
N LEU A 78 -17.11 -8.40 -6.12
CA LEU A 78 -16.13 -7.32 -6.29
C LEU A 78 -16.27 -6.54 -7.60
N THR A 79 -17.16 -6.94 -8.51
CA THR A 79 -17.53 -6.13 -9.67
C THR A 79 -18.46 -4.98 -9.25
N GLY A 80 -19.18 -5.14 -8.12
CA GLY A 80 -19.96 -4.10 -7.48
C GLY A 80 -19.16 -3.23 -6.51
N ALA A 81 -19.87 -2.25 -5.94
CA ALA A 81 -19.38 -1.40 -4.86
C ALA A 81 -19.74 -2.03 -3.53
N LEU A 82 -18.75 -2.55 -2.80
CA LEU A 82 -18.97 -2.91 -1.40
C LEU A 82 -19.39 -1.66 -0.63
N THR A 83 -20.32 -1.85 0.29
CA THR A 83 -20.86 -0.83 1.18
C THR A 83 -20.37 -0.97 2.61
N ASP A 84 -19.98 -2.19 2.99
CA ASP A 84 -19.49 -2.58 4.31
C ASP A 84 -18.31 -3.56 4.16
N PRO A 85 -17.27 -3.51 5.02
CA PRO A 85 -16.14 -4.44 4.98
C PRO A 85 -16.50 -5.92 5.09
N ASP A 86 -17.59 -6.27 5.77
CA ASP A 86 -18.10 -7.63 6.01
C ASP A 86 -19.03 -8.13 4.91
N GLU A 87 -19.32 -7.29 3.91
CA GLU A 87 -20.27 -7.63 2.87
C GLU A 87 -19.80 -8.85 2.05
N GLY A 88 -20.68 -9.85 1.93
CA GLY A 88 -20.50 -10.97 1.02
C GLY A 88 -19.35 -11.93 1.33
N GLY A 89 -18.78 -11.88 2.54
CA GLY A 89 -17.72 -12.80 2.98
C GLY A 89 -16.34 -12.55 2.35
N ALA A 90 -16.15 -11.37 1.73
CA ALA A 90 -14.88 -11.00 1.10
C ALA A 90 -13.74 -10.98 2.14
N LEU A 91 -14.02 -10.46 3.33
CA LEU A 91 -13.05 -10.35 4.42
C LEU A 91 -12.53 -11.72 4.87
N GLU A 92 -13.38 -12.70 5.10
CA GLU A 92 -12.99 -14.06 5.48
C GLU A 92 -12.23 -14.75 4.34
N THR A 93 -12.69 -14.55 3.10
CA THR A 93 -12.12 -15.17 1.90
C THR A 93 -10.69 -14.71 1.66
N PHE A 94 -10.41 -13.39 1.74
CA PHE A 94 -9.03 -12.88 1.64
C PHE A 94 -8.24 -13.05 2.93
N GLY A 95 -8.90 -13.01 4.09
CA GLY A 95 -8.29 -13.29 5.39
C GLY A 95 -7.65 -14.67 5.43
N ALA A 96 -8.25 -15.68 4.77
CA ALA A 96 -7.68 -17.03 4.67
C ALA A 96 -6.36 -17.12 3.89
N LEU A 97 -5.94 -16.05 3.19
CA LEU A 97 -4.64 -15.98 2.52
C LEU A 97 -3.51 -15.47 3.44
N LEU A 98 -3.88 -14.87 4.57
CA LEU A 98 -2.98 -14.14 5.46
C LEU A 98 -2.61 -14.99 6.69
N PRO A 99 -1.47 -14.72 7.35
CA PRO A 99 -1.14 -15.36 8.61
C PRO A 99 -2.09 -14.88 9.70
N GLU A 100 -2.27 -15.74 10.70
CA GLU A 100 -2.99 -15.40 11.90
C GLU A 100 -2.41 -14.13 12.55
N GLY A 101 -3.26 -13.12 12.73
CA GLY A 101 -2.84 -11.81 13.25
C GLY A 101 -4.03 -10.87 13.45
N GLU A 102 -3.75 -9.68 13.99
CA GLU A 102 -4.74 -8.61 14.11
C GLU A 102 -4.72 -7.71 12.88
N TYR A 103 -5.88 -7.59 12.24
CA TYR A 103 -6.09 -6.78 11.05
C TYR A 103 -7.21 -5.78 11.28
N LEU A 104 -7.01 -4.55 10.83
CA LEU A 104 -8.04 -3.52 10.77
C LEU A 104 -8.63 -3.46 9.36
N PRO A 105 -9.89 -3.86 9.15
CA PRO A 105 -10.55 -3.74 7.86
C PRO A 105 -10.90 -2.27 7.57
N MET A 106 -10.51 -1.79 6.39
CA MET A 106 -10.75 -0.43 5.93
C MET A 106 -11.44 -0.50 4.56
N LEU A 107 -12.63 0.06 4.45
CA LEU A 107 -13.30 0.25 3.17
C LEU A 107 -13.14 1.70 2.72
N LEU A 108 -12.39 1.90 1.65
CA LEU A 108 -11.95 3.20 1.18
C LEU A 108 -12.55 3.51 -0.20
N CYS A 109 -12.86 4.78 -0.45
CA CYS A 109 -13.09 5.31 -1.78
C CYS A 109 -11.82 6.01 -2.24
N VAL A 110 -11.15 5.47 -3.26
CA VAL A 110 -9.87 5.99 -3.76
C VAL A 110 -9.95 6.38 -5.23
N GLU A 111 -9.27 7.46 -5.59
CA GLU A 111 -9.07 7.90 -6.97
C GLU A 111 -7.59 7.70 -7.30
N PRO A 112 -7.21 6.54 -7.87
CA PRO A 112 -5.81 6.20 -8.06
C PRO A 112 -5.18 7.05 -9.16
N ARG A 113 -3.98 7.56 -8.92
CA ARG A 113 -3.10 8.14 -9.94
C ARG A 113 -1.95 7.20 -10.20
N PHE A 114 -1.81 6.75 -11.44
CA PHE A 114 -0.70 5.90 -11.84
C PHE A 114 0.64 6.67 -11.81
N VAL A 115 1.66 6.05 -11.22
CA VAL A 115 2.99 6.63 -11.07
C VAL A 115 4.03 5.67 -11.63
N VAL A 116 4.89 6.20 -12.50
CA VAL A 116 6.08 5.53 -13.00
C VAL A 116 7.28 6.06 -12.21
N PRO A 117 8.07 5.20 -11.56
CA PRO A 117 9.24 5.62 -10.79
C PRO A 117 10.21 6.48 -11.61
N GLY A 118 10.74 7.53 -10.99
CA GLY A 118 11.60 8.54 -11.62
C GLY A 118 10.87 9.52 -12.54
N LYS A 119 9.53 9.52 -12.59
CA LYS A 119 8.72 10.51 -13.33
C LYS A 119 7.99 11.44 -12.37
N ASP A 120 7.41 12.50 -12.92
CA ASP A 120 6.67 13.51 -12.16
C ASP A 120 5.59 12.88 -11.26
N GLY A 121 5.57 13.29 -10.00
CA GLY A 121 4.64 12.78 -8.99
C GLY A 121 5.08 11.49 -8.30
N ASP A 122 6.29 10.99 -8.60
CA ASP A 122 6.94 9.91 -7.86
C ASP A 122 7.43 10.38 -6.48
N TYR A 123 6.93 9.70 -5.45
CA TYR A 123 7.32 9.90 -4.06
C TYR A 123 8.81 9.69 -3.83
N PHE A 124 9.40 8.68 -4.47
CA PHE A 124 10.79 8.32 -4.21
C PHE A 124 11.79 9.33 -4.77
N SER A 125 11.45 10.03 -5.86
CA SER A 125 12.30 11.06 -6.46
C SER A 125 11.93 12.49 -6.05
N GLY A 126 10.78 12.68 -5.41
CA GLY A 126 10.31 13.95 -4.88
C GLY A 126 10.39 13.98 -3.36
N GLU A 127 9.25 13.73 -2.70
CA GLU A 127 9.08 13.97 -1.27
C GLU A 127 10.09 13.19 -0.41
N GLN A 128 10.50 11.99 -0.80
CA GLN A 128 11.53 11.25 -0.08
C GLN A 128 12.91 11.92 -0.15
N VAL A 129 13.29 12.41 -1.33
CA VAL A 129 14.58 13.11 -1.54
C VAL A 129 14.59 14.43 -0.78
N ASP A 130 13.47 15.14 -0.71
CA ASP A 130 13.37 16.38 0.07
C ASP A 130 13.73 16.16 1.56
N THR A 131 13.38 15.00 2.13
CA THR A 131 13.59 14.71 3.56
C THR A 131 14.88 13.90 3.85
N TRP A 132 15.23 12.91 3.02
CA TRP A 132 16.41 12.06 3.24
C TRP A 132 17.60 12.34 2.30
N GLY A 133 17.40 13.14 1.26
CA GLY A 133 18.38 13.32 0.18
C GLY A 133 18.42 12.11 -0.76
N VAL A 134 19.45 12.08 -1.61
CA VAL A 134 19.77 10.93 -2.46
C VAL A 134 20.87 10.08 -1.84
N ASP A 135 21.05 8.85 -2.32
CA ASP A 135 22.18 8.02 -1.94
C ASP A 135 23.50 8.78 -2.21
N GLN A 136 24.38 8.89 -1.21
CA GLN A 136 25.59 9.71 -1.30
C GLN A 136 26.63 9.14 -2.25
N PHE A 137 26.60 7.82 -2.50
CA PHE A 137 27.60 7.16 -3.32
C PHE A 137 27.22 7.20 -4.80
N TRP A 138 25.97 6.87 -5.13
CA TRP A 138 25.45 6.82 -6.50
C TRP A 138 24.81 8.13 -6.95
N GLY A 139 24.41 9.00 -6.01
CA GLY A 139 23.68 10.23 -6.30
C GLY A 139 22.26 9.98 -6.85
N LEU A 140 21.66 8.83 -6.52
CA LEU A 140 20.35 8.42 -7.03
C LEU A 140 19.33 8.30 -5.89
N PRO A 141 18.05 8.62 -6.15
CA PRO A 141 16.97 8.30 -5.22
C PRO A 141 16.78 6.79 -5.07
N GLU A 142 16.06 6.38 -4.02
CA GLU A 142 15.57 5.01 -3.92
C GLU A 142 14.68 4.65 -5.11
N TYR A 143 14.69 3.38 -5.50
CA TYR A 143 13.94 2.89 -6.65
C TYR A 143 13.04 1.72 -6.23
N PRO A 144 11.70 1.85 -6.32
CA PRO A 144 10.78 0.79 -5.88
C PRO A 144 10.70 -0.40 -6.83
N HIS A 145 11.37 -0.35 -8.00
CA HIS A 145 11.39 -1.43 -9.01
C HIS A 145 10.01 -1.81 -9.58
N THR A 146 8.97 -1.04 -9.28
CA THR A 146 7.63 -1.25 -9.83
C THR A 146 6.88 0.08 -9.96
N PRO A 147 6.04 0.25 -10.99
CA PRO A 147 4.98 1.24 -10.96
C PRO A 147 4.03 1.00 -9.80
N TYR A 148 3.41 2.08 -9.32
CA TYR A 148 2.45 2.05 -8.22
C TYR A 148 1.41 3.15 -8.42
N TYR A 149 0.41 3.20 -7.55
CA TYR A 149 -0.60 4.26 -7.56
C TYR A 149 -0.50 5.10 -6.30
N ARG A 150 -0.66 6.43 -6.44
CA ARG A 150 -0.92 7.33 -5.32
C ARG A 150 -2.42 7.57 -5.22
N THR A 151 -2.98 7.53 -4.02
CA THR A 151 -4.45 7.63 -3.83
C THR A 151 -4.85 8.78 -2.92
N PHE A 152 -4.12 8.99 -1.82
CA PHE A 152 -4.43 10.02 -0.83
C PHE A 152 -3.17 10.51 -0.15
N GLU A 153 -3.26 11.73 0.37
CA GLU A 153 -2.24 12.34 1.19
C GLU A 153 -2.86 13.47 2.00
N THR A 154 -2.36 13.68 3.21
CA THR A 154 -2.79 14.79 4.07
C THR A 154 -1.72 15.06 5.13
N GLU A 155 -1.72 16.29 5.63
CA GLU A 155 -0.92 16.65 6.79
C GLU A 155 -1.41 15.86 8.01
N VAL A 156 -0.46 15.30 8.77
CA VAL A 156 -0.72 14.66 10.06
C VAL A 156 -0.65 15.73 11.15
N ASP A 157 0.48 16.44 11.19
CA ASP A 157 0.77 17.62 12.00
C ASP A 157 1.93 18.43 11.38
N ALA A 158 2.38 19.48 12.08
CA ALA A 158 3.41 20.41 11.58
C ALA A 158 4.76 19.75 11.24
N SER A 159 5.02 18.50 11.67
CA SER A 159 6.24 17.76 11.36
C SER A 159 5.97 16.38 10.75
N ALA A 160 4.76 16.10 10.26
CA ALA A 160 4.42 14.80 9.70
C ALA A 160 3.39 14.84 8.55
N HIS A 161 3.61 14.03 7.50
CA HIS A 161 2.69 13.85 6.37
C HIS A 161 2.31 12.39 6.21
N LEU A 162 1.06 12.15 5.83
CA LEU A 162 0.58 10.84 5.40
C LEU A 162 0.61 10.75 3.88
N TYR A 163 1.21 9.69 3.36
CA TYR A 163 1.20 9.31 1.95
C TYR A 163 0.57 7.91 1.81
N GLU A 164 -0.42 7.79 0.93
CA GLU A 164 -1.14 6.53 0.67
C GLU A 164 -0.80 5.99 -0.72
N PHE A 165 -0.38 4.72 -0.75
CA PHE A 165 0.08 4.02 -1.96
C PHE A 165 -0.71 2.73 -2.18
N VAL A 166 -0.98 2.40 -3.45
CA VAL A 166 -1.42 1.05 -3.85
C VAL A 166 -0.35 0.44 -4.75
N VAL A 167 0.19 -0.69 -4.34
CA VAL A 167 1.31 -1.39 -4.99
C VAL A 167 0.80 -2.69 -5.61
N PRO A 168 0.80 -2.80 -6.96
CA PRO A 168 0.38 -4.01 -7.64
C PRO A 168 1.27 -5.23 -7.31
N MET A 169 0.66 -6.36 -6.96
CA MET A 169 1.39 -7.63 -6.76
C MET A 169 1.97 -8.20 -8.06
N VAL A 170 1.52 -7.71 -9.22
CA VAL A 170 2.08 -8.01 -10.54
C VAL A 170 2.14 -6.74 -11.38
N PRO A 171 3.05 -6.65 -12.37
CA PRO A 171 3.17 -5.47 -13.21
C PRO A 171 1.86 -5.12 -13.94
N PRO A 172 1.46 -3.84 -14.04
CA PRO A 172 0.28 -3.43 -14.80
C PRO A 172 0.32 -3.83 -16.28
N THR A 173 1.51 -4.04 -16.86
CA THR A 173 1.67 -4.55 -18.23
C THR A 173 1.11 -5.96 -18.42
N TRP A 174 0.82 -6.70 -17.34
CA TRP A 174 0.23 -8.04 -17.36
C TRP A 174 -1.30 -8.03 -17.27
N ASN A 175 -1.91 -6.85 -17.13
CA ASN A 175 -3.36 -6.72 -17.14
C ASN A 175 -3.89 -6.88 -18.58
N GLU A 176 -4.98 -7.62 -18.73
CA GLU A 176 -5.69 -7.83 -19.98
C GLU A 176 -6.38 -6.54 -20.41
N ARG A 177 -6.09 -6.06 -21.63
CA ARG A 177 -6.58 -4.76 -22.12
C ARG A 177 -8.10 -4.71 -22.21
N GLU A 178 -8.71 -5.78 -22.74
CA GLU A 178 -10.16 -5.91 -22.84
C GLU A 178 -10.83 -5.76 -21.47
N ARG A 179 -10.31 -6.42 -20.43
CA ARG A 179 -10.84 -6.29 -19.07
C ARG A 179 -10.69 -4.89 -18.48
N VAL A 180 -9.59 -4.19 -18.79
CA VAL A 180 -9.41 -2.79 -18.36
C VAL A 180 -10.45 -1.89 -19.04
N GLU A 181 -10.69 -2.09 -20.33
CA GLU A 181 -11.70 -1.35 -21.10
C GLU A 181 -13.12 -1.63 -20.59
N GLU A 182 -13.47 -2.89 -20.31
CA GLU A 182 -14.74 -3.27 -19.70
C GLU A 182 -14.99 -2.56 -18.37
N TYR A 183 -13.98 -2.52 -17.49
CA TYR A 183 -14.11 -1.80 -16.22
C TYR A 183 -14.20 -0.29 -16.42
N ALA A 184 -13.48 0.28 -17.38
CA ALA A 184 -13.57 1.70 -17.71
C ALA A 184 -14.99 2.06 -18.20
N GLU A 185 -15.60 1.22 -19.04
CA GLU A 185 -16.99 1.39 -19.48
C GLU A 185 -18.00 1.23 -18.34
N LEU A 186 -17.81 0.24 -17.47
CA LEU A 186 -18.64 0.04 -16.29
C LEU A 186 -18.59 1.26 -15.38
N MET A 187 -17.41 1.84 -15.15
CA MET A 187 -17.25 3.09 -14.40
C MET A 187 -17.86 4.29 -15.14
N GLY A 188 -17.76 4.33 -16.47
CA GLY A 188 -18.42 5.34 -17.30
C GLY A 188 -19.95 5.33 -17.15
N ARG A 189 -20.54 4.17 -16.84
CA ARG A 189 -21.96 3.99 -16.54
C ARG A 189 -22.32 4.22 -15.06
N GLY A 190 -21.36 4.65 -14.24
CA GLY A 190 -21.57 4.95 -12.82
C GLY A 190 -21.26 3.79 -11.87
N GLY A 191 -20.72 2.66 -12.36
CA GLY A 191 -20.23 1.58 -11.52
C GLY A 191 -19.00 2.00 -10.72
N VAL A 192 -18.86 1.49 -9.50
CA VAL A 192 -17.69 1.71 -8.64
C VAL A 192 -17.20 0.35 -8.15
N PRO A 193 -16.42 -0.39 -8.95
CA PRO A 193 -16.02 -1.74 -8.59
C PRO A 193 -15.10 -1.74 -7.36
N THR A 194 -14.89 -2.91 -6.76
CA THR A 194 -14.11 -3.06 -5.54
C THR A 194 -12.82 -3.84 -5.79
N ALA A 195 -11.71 -3.31 -5.29
CA ALA A 195 -10.41 -3.95 -5.24
C ALA A 195 -10.09 -4.37 -3.80
N VAL A 196 -9.16 -5.31 -3.63
CA VAL A 196 -8.78 -5.84 -2.31
C VAL A 196 -7.28 -5.79 -2.12
N ALA A 197 -6.84 -5.37 -0.94
CA ALA A 197 -5.43 -5.27 -0.58
C ALA A 197 -5.15 -5.70 0.87
N VAL A 198 -3.92 -6.12 1.14
CA VAL A 198 -3.36 -6.13 2.50
C VAL A 198 -2.46 -4.90 2.66
N SER A 199 -2.39 -4.30 3.84
CA SER A 199 -1.60 -3.08 4.02
C SER A 199 -0.75 -3.07 5.28
N THR A 200 0.27 -2.22 5.24
CA THR A 200 1.09 -1.83 6.40
C THR A 200 1.03 -0.31 6.56
N LEU A 201 1.21 0.14 7.80
CA LEU A 201 1.47 1.54 8.12
C LEU A 201 2.88 1.64 8.68
N ASP A 202 3.76 2.32 7.96
CA ASP A 202 5.12 2.60 8.42
C ASP A 202 5.24 4.10 8.77
N VAL A 203 5.75 4.41 9.96
CA VAL A 203 6.08 5.79 10.36
C VAL A 203 7.60 5.93 10.36
N CYS A 204 8.13 6.68 9.39
CA CYS A 204 9.56 6.88 9.22
C CYS A 204 9.98 8.31 9.56
N GLU A 205 11.13 8.48 10.22
CA GLU A 205 11.69 9.77 10.59
C GLU A 205 13.21 9.80 10.38
N PRO A 206 13.79 10.77 9.65
CA PRO A 206 15.23 10.78 9.42
C PRO A 206 16.02 10.88 10.73
N ALA A 207 17.00 9.98 10.91
CA ALA A 207 17.88 9.97 12.10
C ALA A 207 18.70 11.26 12.24
N VAL A 208 19.01 11.90 11.12
CA VAL A 208 19.73 13.18 11.05
C VAL A 208 19.19 13.97 9.85
N GLY A 209 19.30 15.30 9.89
CA GLY A 209 18.89 16.16 8.77
C GLY A 209 19.88 16.08 7.61
N PHE A 210 19.68 15.14 6.69
CA PHE A 210 20.43 15.05 5.43
C PHE A 210 19.72 15.73 4.25
N GLY A 211 18.38 15.81 4.29
CA GLY A 211 17.58 16.48 3.27
C GLY A 211 17.44 17.99 3.47
N HIS A 212 16.58 18.59 2.64
CA HIS A 212 16.15 19.98 2.75
C HIS A 212 15.28 20.22 3.98
N ASP A 213 14.65 19.17 4.51
CA ASP A 213 13.82 19.24 5.70
C ASP A 213 13.95 18.01 6.62
N HIS A 214 13.30 18.12 7.77
CA HIS A 214 13.22 17.07 8.78
C HIS A 214 11.73 16.82 9.07
N TYR A 215 11.20 15.75 8.47
CA TYR A 215 9.76 15.46 8.48
C TYR A 215 9.51 13.97 8.65
N ARG A 216 8.44 13.64 9.37
CA ARG A 216 8.00 12.26 9.56
C ARG A 216 7.08 11.85 8.43
N HIS A 217 7.39 10.74 7.79
CA HIS A 217 6.62 10.21 6.68
C HIS A 217 5.81 9.01 7.16
N TRP A 218 4.49 9.15 7.14
CA TRP A 218 3.55 8.06 7.39
C TRP A 218 3.23 7.43 6.04
N GLY A 219 3.68 6.20 5.81
CA GLY A 219 3.44 5.44 4.60
C GLY A 219 2.36 4.39 4.81
N LEU A 220 1.14 4.66 4.33
CA LEU A 220 0.08 3.66 4.26
C LEU A 220 0.18 2.95 2.91
N THR A 221 0.72 1.73 2.91
CA THR A 221 1.02 0.98 1.68
C THR A 221 0.08 -0.21 1.53
N HIS A 222 -0.74 -0.21 0.48
CA HIS A 222 -1.68 -1.27 0.16
C HIS A 222 -1.14 -2.19 -0.96
N PHE A 223 -0.82 -3.43 -0.64
CA PHE A 223 -0.40 -4.46 -1.59
C PHE A 223 -1.62 -5.14 -2.22
N LEU A 224 -1.80 -4.95 -3.53
CA LEU A 224 -3.02 -5.26 -4.25
C LEU A 224 -3.19 -6.77 -4.50
N LEU A 225 -4.11 -7.40 -3.78
CA LEU A 225 -4.43 -8.83 -3.89
C LEU A 225 -5.35 -9.11 -5.08
N ASP A 226 -6.40 -8.29 -5.23
CA ASP A 226 -7.35 -8.33 -6.35
C ASP A 226 -7.66 -6.92 -6.87
N GLY A 227 -7.96 -6.84 -8.17
CA GLY A 227 -8.48 -5.62 -8.78
C GLY A 227 -7.45 -4.85 -9.60
N HIS A 228 -6.38 -5.50 -10.07
CA HIS A 228 -5.35 -4.88 -10.91
C HIS A 228 -5.94 -4.18 -12.15
N HIS A 229 -6.88 -4.83 -12.85
CA HIS A 229 -7.58 -4.24 -14.00
C HIS A 229 -8.47 -3.06 -13.58
N LYS A 230 -9.13 -3.16 -12.41
CA LYS A 230 -10.04 -2.12 -11.88
C LYS A 230 -9.26 -0.86 -11.52
N LEU A 231 -8.13 -1.00 -10.82
CA LEU A 231 -7.25 0.11 -10.45
C LEU A 231 -6.67 0.80 -11.68
N GLU A 232 -6.24 0.02 -12.67
CA GLU A 232 -5.72 0.58 -13.92
C GLU A 232 -6.81 1.35 -14.69
N ALA A 233 -8.00 0.78 -14.83
CA ALA A 233 -9.14 1.43 -15.47
C ALA A 233 -9.54 2.72 -14.74
N ALA A 234 -9.61 2.67 -13.40
CA ALA A 234 -9.90 3.82 -12.56
C ALA A 234 -8.88 4.95 -12.75
N ALA A 235 -7.59 4.61 -12.78
CA ALA A 235 -6.51 5.57 -12.96
C ALA A 235 -6.52 6.20 -14.36
N ALA A 236 -6.75 5.39 -15.40
CA ALA A 236 -6.82 5.88 -16.77
C ALA A 236 -8.05 6.78 -17.01
N ALA A 237 -9.19 6.46 -16.36
CA ALA A 237 -10.44 7.18 -16.54
C ALA A 237 -10.65 8.34 -15.54
N GLY A 238 -9.75 8.51 -14.56
CA GLY A 238 -9.93 9.49 -13.47
C GLY A 238 -11.20 9.22 -12.65
N ARG A 239 -11.47 7.95 -12.34
CA ARG A 239 -12.68 7.51 -11.65
C ARG A 239 -12.36 6.88 -10.29
N PRO A 240 -13.29 6.95 -9.33
CA PRO A 240 -13.11 6.29 -8.05
C PRO A 240 -13.27 4.77 -8.17
N VAL A 241 -12.60 4.06 -7.28
CA VAL A 241 -12.74 2.62 -7.03
C VAL A 241 -12.89 2.39 -5.53
N ARG A 242 -13.64 1.37 -5.13
CA ARG A 242 -13.64 0.92 -3.73
C ARG A 242 -12.39 0.10 -3.47
N LEU A 243 -11.76 0.29 -2.32
CA LEU A 243 -10.62 -0.51 -1.87
C LEU A 243 -10.94 -1.07 -0.49
N LEU A 244 -11.17 -2.37 -0.41
CA LEU A 244 -11.17 -3.09 0.86
C LEU A 244 -9.72 -3.42 1.21
N SER A 245 -9.20 -2.83 2.29
CA SER A 245 -7.84 -3.07 2.74
C SER A 245 -7.80 -3.65 4.16
N LEU A 246 -7.04 -4.71 4.34
CA LEU A 246 -6.75 -5.33 5.62
C LEU A 246 -5.42 -4.78 6.14
N LEU A 247 -5.44 -3.80 7.04
CA LEU A 247 -4.23 -3.25 7.66
C LEU A 247 -3.71 -4.20 8.73
N ALA A 248 -2.52 -4.76 8.52
CA ALA A 248 -1.86 -5.65 9.47
C ALA A 248 -1.23 -4.84 10.62
N LEU A 249 -1.88 -4.83 11.78
CA LEU A 249 -1.56 -3.91 12.88
C LEU A 249 -0.20 -4.18 13.56
N GLY A 250 0.35 -5.38 13.38
CA GLY A 250 1.65 -5.78 13.95
C GLY A 250 2.81 -5.80 12.95
N GLU A 251 2.55 -5.54 11.67
CA GLU A 251 3.52 -5.79 10.61
C GLU A 251 4.16 -4.50 10.07
N GLY A 252 3.62 -3.34 10.46
CA GLY A 252 4.14 -2.01 10.14
C GLY A 252 5.17 -1.48 11.15
N LEU A 253 5.66 -0.27 10.91
CA LEU A 253 6.50 0.50 11.87
C LEU A 253 5.71 1.50 12.71
N ALA A 254 4.39 1.59 12.50
CA ALA A 254 3.50 2.44 13.27
C ALA A 254 3.17 1.86 14.64
N LEU A 255 2.99 2.74 15.63
CA LEU A 255 2.49 2.34 16.94
C LEU A 255 0.95 2.20 16.91
N PRO A 256 0.33 1.49 17.89
CA PRO A 256 -1.13 1.37 17.94
C PRO A 256 -1.87 2.71 17.94
N GLU A 257 -1.32 3.73 18.62
CA GLU A 257 -1.86 5.10 18.61
C GLU A 257 -1.81 5.75 17.23
N ASP A 258 -0.83 5.42 16.40
CA ASP A 258 -0.73 5.93 15.04
C ASP A 258 -1.81 5.31 14.15
N CYS A 259 -1.98 3.99 14.24
CA CYS A 259 -3.05 3.26 13.57
C CYS A 259 -4.44 3.80 13.97
N ALA A 260 -4.66 4.10 15.25
CA ALA A 260 -5.91 4.66 15.76
C ALA A 260 -6.23 6.06 15.20
N ARG A 261 -5.23 6.81 14.70
CA ARG A 261 -5.42 8.14 14.08
C ARG A 261 -5.86 8.05 12.61
N LEU A 262 -5.65 6.92 11.93
CA LEU A 262 -5.95 6.77 10.50
C LEU A 262 -7.39 7.13 10.12
N PRO A 263 -8.45 6.73 10.85
CA PRO A 263 -9.82 7.11 10.49
C PRO A 263 -10.02 8.62 10.43
N THR A 264 -9.49 9.33 11.44
CA THR A 264 -9.57 10.80 11.50
C THR A 264 -8.76 11.44 10.39
N LEU A 265 -7.55 10.93 10.10
CA LEU A 265 -6.71 11.45 9.01
C LEU A 265 -7.36 11.23 7.64
N ARG A 266 -7.96 10.07 7.38
CA ARG A 266 -8.61 9.75 6.10
C ARG A 266 -9.95 10.45 5.89
N ALA A 267 -10.54 11.00 6.95
CA ALA A 267 -11.70 11.88 6.87
C ALA A 267 -11.34 13.33 6.49
N ARG A 268 -10.05 13.72 6.57
CA ARG A 268 -9.60 15.06 6.15
C ARG A 268 -9.68 15.21 4.63
N ALA A 269 -9.71 16.46 4.19
CA ALA A 269 -9.49 16.79 2.79
C ALA A 269 -8.07 16.35 2.37
N ARG A 270 -7.95 15.86 1.13
CA ARG A 270 -6.64 15.58 0.54
C ARG A 270 -5.85 16.89 0.48
N SER A 271 -4.60 16.87 0.95
CA SER A 271 -3.69 18.00 0.84
C SER A 271 -2.28 17.51 0.52
N ALA A 272 -1.74 17.97 -0.61
CA ALA A 272 -0.34 17.77 -0.93
C ALA A 272 0.53 18.55 0.08
N ARG A 273 1.69 17.99 0.40
CA ARG A 273 2.68 18.70 1.21
C ARG A 273 3.14 19.94 0.45
N ALA A 274 3.17 21.09 1.14
CA ALA A 274 3.79 22.28 0.58
C ALA A 274 5.31 22.06 0.61
N THR A 275 5.92 21.81 -0.54
CA THR A 275 7.37 21.78 -0.66
C THR A 275 7.89 23.21 -0.51
N MET A 276 8.91 23.39 0.33
CA MET A 276 9.60 24.67 0.39
C MET A 276 10.31 24.86 -0.95
N THR A 277 9.85 25.82 -1.75
CA THR A 277 10.64 26.30 -2.89
C THR A 277 11.93 26.90 -2.32
N ALA A 278 13.06 26.29 -2.69
CA ALA A 278 14.40 26.80 -2.39
C ALA A 278 14.60 28.24 -2.89
#